data_AF-A0A948QCI0-F1
#
_entry.id   AF-A0A948QCI0-F1
#
_cell.length_a   1.000
_cell.length_b   1.000
_cell.length_c   1.000
_cell.angle_alpha   90.00
_cell.angle_beta   90.00
_cell.angle_gamma   90.00
#
_symmetry.space_group_name_H-M   'P 1'
#
loop_
_entity.id
_entity.type
_entity.pdbx_description
1 polymer ?
#
loop_
_entity_poly.entity_id
_entity_poly.type
_entity_poly.pdbx_seq_one_letter_code
_entity_poly.pdbx_strand_id
1 'polypeptide(L)'
;MLDYIDYAIDGDGYQGNGNGYHGNGYNKLDGDYALFYKVAKGFTHRVKREDTQDFLHDLLMAMARVKATYTAKGKELTTGGLVRVAQYEVADYWRKRFKRINGIDCSRCSKAQREKCKDWFLYPDCPKAVKLERLDRVIDDGNGNETALHELIADDNAVDLVAMLDARFTLNGYPTKAVKLAYKRYAGYPLDKAEQNYFTHFRKRTQKRLV
;
A
#
# COMPACT_ATOMS: atom_id res chain seq x y z
N MET A 1 25.32 -20.91 15.62
CA MET A 1 23.98 -20.85 15.01
C MET A 1 23.20 -19.90 15.88
N LEU A 2 22.66 -18.83 15.29
CA LEU A 2 22.15 -17.68 16.05
C LEU A 2 20.92 -18.06 16.85
N ASP A 3 21.00 -17.78 18.15
CA ASP A 3 20.04 -18.13 19.17
C ASP A 3 18.82 -17.21 19.09
N TYR A 4 17.64 -17.84 19.01
CA TYR A 4 16.32 -17.21 19.00
C TYR A 4 15.97 -16.75 20.42
N ILE A 5 16.61 -15.68 20.88
CA ILE A 5 16.33 -15.01 22.14
C ILE A 5 16.10 -13.52 21.83
N ASP A 6 15.02 -12.97 22.40
CA ASP A 6 14.65 -11.54 22.45
C ASP A 6 13.75 -10.93 21.35
N TYR A 7 12.62 -11.57 21.03
CA TYR A 7 11.43 -10.83 20.57
C TYR A 7 10.15 -11.25 21.30
N ALA A 8 10.24 -11.51 22.61
CA ALA A 8 9.06 -11.41 23.46
C ALA A 8 8.80 -9.92 23.71
N ILE A 9 7.83 -9.35 23.00
CA ILE A 9 7.30 -8.01 23.29
C ILE A 9 6.44 -8.17 24.56
N ASP A 10 7.12 -8.28 25.70
CA ASP A 10 6.50 -8.14 27.01
C ASP A 10 6.19 -6.66 27.22
N GLY A 11 4.91 -6.33 27.15
CA GLY A 11 4.36 -5.08 27.66
C GLY A 11 3.59 -4.31 26.60
N ASP A 12 2.27 -4.28 26.78
CA ASP A 12 1.36 -3.21 26.33
C ASP A 12 1.68 -1.91 27.08
N GLY A 13 2.94 -1.50 27.03
CA GLY A 13 3.51 -0.33 27.65
C GLY A 13 3.02 0.90 26.92
N TYR A 14 1.86 1.35 27.35
CA TYR A 14 1.31 2.62 26.97
C TYR A 14 2.34 3.74 27.18
N GLN A 15 2.93 4.25 26.09
CA GLN A 15 3.72 5.48 26.14
C GLN A 15 2.74 6.64 26.37
N GLY A 16 2.41 6.82 27.65
CA GLY A 16 1.55 7.87 28.14
C GLY A 16 1.97 9.23 27.59
N ASN A 17 0.97 10.06 27.36
CA ASN A 17 1.10 11.47 27.04
C ASN A 17 2.24 12.07 27.86
N GLY A 18 3.32 12.53 27.21
CA GLY A 18 4.62 12.89 27.80
C GLY A 18 4.58 14.01 28.84
N ASN A 19 3.93 13.74 29.96
CA ASN A 19 3.89 14.49 31.21
C ASN A 19 4.17 13.53 32.40
N GLY A 20 4.72 12.33 32.15
CA GLY A 20 5.05 11.35 33.18
C GLY A 20 6.50 10.86 33.05
N TYR A 21 7.34 11.33 33.97
CA TYR A 21 8.50 10.67 34.60
C TYR A 21 9.63 10.02 33.75
N HIS A 22 9.56 9.96 32.42
CA HIS A 22 10.69 9.58 31.56
C HIS A 22 11.17 10.79 30.75
N GLY A 23 12.34 11.32 31.11
CA GLY A 23 12.94 12.59 30.66
C GLY A 23 13.32 12.72 29.18
N ASN A 24 12.67 12.00 28.27
CA ASN A 24 12.85 12.11 26.82
C ASN A 24 11.83 13.07 26.19
N GLY A 25 11.38 14.06 26.96
CA GLY A 25 10.44 15.08 26.50
C GLY A 25 11.10 16.09 25.56
N TYR A 26 10.33 16.59 24.60
CA TYR A 26 10.66 17.70 23.70
C TYR A 26 11.00 19.05 24.40
N ASN A 27 11.30 19.01 25.70
CA ASN A 27 11.72 20.13 26.55
C ASN A 27 13.10 20.70 26.16
N LYS A 28 13.84 19.98 25.30
CA LYS A 28 15.12 20.44 24.72
C LYS A 28 14.94 21.10 23.34
N LEU A 29 13.72 21.16 22.80
CA LEU A 29 13.49 21.87 21.56
C LEU A 29 13.65 23.37 21.79
N ASP A 30 14.38 24.03 20.91
CA ASP A 30 14.59 25.47 20.92
C ASP A 30 14.12 26.10 19.60
N GLY A 31 13.90 27.41 19.62
CA GLY A 31 13.46 28.20 18.48
C GLY A 31 12.14 27.71 17.88
N ASP A 32 12.12 27.55 16.56
CA ASP A 32 10.90 27.23 15.80
C ASP A 32 10.25 25.91 16.20
N TYR A 33 11.06 24.89 16.49
CA TYR A 33 10.55 23.58 16.83
C TYR A 33 9.84 23.57 18.18
N ALA A 34 10.26 24.42 19.13
CA ALA A 34 9.56 24.60 20.40
C ALA A 34 8.14 25.17 20.17
N LEU A 35 8.03 26.15 19.27
CA LEU A 35 6.74 26.72 18.88
C LEU A 35 5.87 25.69 18.15
N PHE A 36 6.45 24.96 17.19
CA PHE A 36 5.75 23.92 16.44
C PHE A 36 5.20 22.85 17.38
N TYR A 37 6.01 22.37 18.32
CA TYR A 37 5.60 21.38 19.31
C TYR A 37 4.44 21.87 20.18
N LYS A 38 4.52 23.12 20.65
CA LYS A 38 3.44 23.71 21.46
C LYS A 38 2.10 23.73 20.71
N VAL A 39 2.11 24.08 19.43
CA VAL A 39 0.90 24.03 18.59
C VAL A 39 0.49 22.59 18.32
N ALA A 40 1.41 21.74 17.89
CA ALA A 40 1.16 20.36 17.47
C ALA A 40 0.60 19.48 18.61
N LYS A 41 1.12 19.62 19.83
CA LYS A 41 0.60 18.94 21.03
C LYS A 41 -0.90 19.22 21.26
N GLY A 42 -1.38 20.39 20.85
CA GLY A 42 -2.80 20.75 20.90
C GLY A 42 -3.68 20.00 19.91
N PHE A 43 -3.13 19.24 18.95
CA PHE A 43 -3.89 18.53 17.92
C PHE A 43 -3.76 17.01 17.99
N THR A 44 -2.81 16.46 18.75
CA THR A 44 -2.59 15.00 18.86
C THR A 44 -3.82 14.25 19.36
N HIS A 45 -4.61 14.84 20.27
CA HIS A 45 -5.85 14.23 20.77
C HIS A 45 -6.96 14.08 19.71
N ARG A 46 -6.79 14.65 18.50
CA ARG A 46 -7.78 14.59 17.40
C ARG A 46 -7.54 13.45 16.43
N VAL A 47 -6.46 12.67 16.62
CA VAL A 47 -6.15 11.47 15.83
C VAL A 47 -6.32 10.22 16.68
N LYS A 48 -6.20 9.03 16.08
CA LYS A 48 -6.26 7.77 16.83
C LYS A 48 -5.14 7.72 17.86
N ARG A 49 -5.43 7.21 19.06
CA ARG A 49 -4.53 7.31 20.22
C ARG A 49 -3.17 6.65 19.98
N GLU A 50 -3.18 5.53 19.27
CA GLU A 50 -2.02 4.75 18.90
C GLU A 50 -1.11 5.48 17.90
N ASP A 51 -1.69 6.35 17.06
CA ASP A 51 -0.95 7.08 16.01
C ASP A 51 -0.51 8.48 16.48
N THR A 52 -0.70 8.80 17.77
CA THR A 52 -0.49 10.18 18.29
C THR A 52 0.94 10.68 18.17
N GLN A 53 1.93 9.81 18.38
CA GLN A 53 3.35 10.16 18.29
C GLN A 53 3.82 10.29 16.85
N ASP A 54 3.40 9.37 15.98
CA ASP A 54 3.68 9.43 14.54
C ASP A 54 3.08 10.70 13.93
N PHE A 55 1.82 10.98 14.27
CA PHE A 55 1.15 12.21 13.83
C PHE A 55 1.83 13.48 14.36
N LEU A 56 2.32 13.47 15.60
CA LEU A 56 3.07 14.59 16.16
C LEU A 56 4.33 14.85 15.34
N HIS A 57 5.09 13.80 15.01
CA HIS A 57 6.29 13.91 14.19
C HIS A 57 5.98 14.42 12.78
N ASP A 58 4.99 13.84 12.11
CA ASP A 58 4.55 14.26 10.78
C ASP A 58 4.13 15.73 10.76
N LEU A 59 3.41 16.18 11.79
CA LEU A 59 2.96 17.56 11.91
C LEU A 59 4.12 18.55 12.11
N LEU A 60 5.14 18.19 12.91
CA LEU A 60 6.35 19.00 13.06
C LEU A 60 7.06 19.16 11.71
N MET A 61 7.19 18.07 10.95
CA MET A 61 7.80 18.08 9.62
C MET A 61 6.98 18.92 8.62
N ALA A 62 5.65 18.84 8.66
CA ALA A 62 4.77 19.67 7.84
C ALA A 62 4.93 21.16 8.16
N MET A 63 4.94 21.53 9.44
CA MET A 63 5.15 22.91 9.87
C MET A 63 6.52 23.46 9.42
N ALA A 64 7.58 22.66 9.56
CA ALA A 64 8.93 23.03 9.12
C ALA A 64 8.99 23.26 7.59
N ARG A 65 8.38 22.37 6.80
CA ARG A 65 8.28 22.53 5.33
C ARG A 65 7.53 23.80 4.95
N VAL A 66 6.38 24.07 5.58
CA VAL A 66 5.60 25.29 5.30
C VAL A 66 6.40 26.53 5.71
N LYS A 67 7.07 26.51 6.87
CA LYS A 67 7.93 27.63 7.28
C LYS A 67 9.01 27.92 6.25
N ALA A 68 9.72 26.90 5.76
CA ALA A 68 10.75 27.08 4.74
C ALA A 68 10.20 27.76 3.47
N THR A 69 8.99 27.37 3.03
CA THR A 69 8.35 28.01 1.87
C THR A 69 7.93 29.46 2.12
N TYR A 70 7.57 29.82 3.36
CA TYR A 70 7.24 31.18 3.76
C TYR A 70 8.49 32.06 3.83
N THR A 71 9.56 31.55 4.44
CA THR A 71 10.87 32.23 4.51
C THR A 71 11.42 32.52 3.12
N ALA A 72 11.33 31.58 2.18
CA ALA A 72 11.73 31.80 0.78
C ALA A 72 10.94 32.92 0.08
N LYS A 73 9.72 33.23 0.57
CA LYS A 73 8.86 34.32 0.07
C LYS A 73 9.02 35.62 0.87
N GLY A 74 9.97 35.68 1.82
CA GLY A 74 10.15 36.82 2.71
C GLY A 74 8.98 37.04 3.67
N LYS A 75 8.18 36.01 3.97
CA LYS A 75 7.03 36.09 4.86
C LYS A 75 7.28 35.27 6.12
N GLU A 76 6.80 35.75 7.25
CA GLU A 76 6.82 34.99 8.50
C GLU A 76 5.59 34.10 8.62
N LEU A 77 5.77 32.89 9.14
CA LEU A 77 4.69 31.98 9.43
C LEU A 77 4.18 32.24 10.85
N THR A 78 2.99 32.83 10.97
CA THR A 78 2.37 33.12 12.26
C THR A 78 1.84 31.86 12.95
N THR A 79 1.59 31.94 14.26
CA THR A 79 0.89 30.90 15.03
C THR A 79 -0.46 30.51 14.43
N GLY A 80 -1.22 31.48 13.90
CA GLY A 80 -2.46 31.20 13.17
C GLY A 80 -2.23 30.39 11.89
N GLY A 81 -1.12 30.65 11.19
CA GLY A 81 -0.67 29.83 10.06
C GLY A 81 -0.35 28.40 10.46
N LEU A 82 0.38 28.20 11.57
CA LEU A 82 0.69 26.88 12.12
C LEU A 82 -0.57 26.11 12.52
N VAL A 83 -1.53 26.77 13.17
CA VAL A 83 -2.83 26.19 13.52
C VAL A 83 -3.58 25.72 12.27
N ARG A 84 -3.53 26.50 11.18
CA ARG A 84 -4.15 26.11 9.91
C ARG A 84 -3.46 24.89 9.29
N VAL A 85 -2.13 24.82 9.32
CA VAL A 85 -1.38 23.62 8.89
C VAL A 85 -1.84 22.40 9.69
N ALA A 86 -1.93 22.51 11.02
CA ALA A 86 -2.39 21.42 11.88
C ALA A 86 -3.82 20.97 11.57
N GLN A 87 -4.74 21.90 11.29
CA GLN A 87 -6.10 21.55 10.87
C GLN A 87 -6.13 20.75 9.56
N TYR A 88 -5.30 21.13 8.59
CA TYR A 88 -5.20 20.41 7.32
C TYR A 88 -4.59 19.02 7.49
N GLU A 89 -3.53 18.88 8.30
CA GLU A 89 -2.90 17.59 8.58
C GLU A 89 -3.85 16.64 9.33
N VAL A 90 -4.63 17.12 10.30
CA VAL A 90 -5.67 16.30 10.95
C VAL A 90 -6.72 15.83 9.92
N ALA A 91 -7.17 16.71 9.05
CA ALA A 91 -8.14 16.34 8.01
C ALA A 91 -7.55 15.32 7.03
N ASP A 92 -6.28 15.48 6.66
CA ASP A 92 -5.56 14.56 5.77
C ASP A 92 -5.32 13.19 6.42
N TYR A 93 -4.96 13.15 7.71
CA TYR A 93 -4.87 11.94 8.51
C TYR A 93 -6.15 11.11 8.42
N TRP A 94 -7.32 11.73 8.69
CA TRP A 94 -8.60 11.03 8.65
C TRP A 94 -8.99 10.58 7.24
N ARG A 95 -8.67 11.35 6.19
CA ARG A 95 -8.88 10.94 4.80
C ARG A 95 -8.01 9.75 4.41
N LYS A 96 -6.72 9.78 4.74
CA LYS A 96 -5.77 8.67 4.51
C LYS A 96 -6.24 7.42 5.24
N ARG A 97 -6.63 7.55 6.51
CA ARG A 97 -7.17 6.45 7.31
C ARG A 97 -8.45 5.88 6.72
N PHE A 98 -9.41 6.73 6.36
CA PHE A 98 -10.66 6.33 5.72
C PHE A 98 -10.39 5.58 4.41
N LYS A 99 -9.47 6.07 3.57
CA LYS A 99 -9.06 5.40 2.34
C LYS A 99 -8.39 4.05 2.59
N ARG A 100 -7.56 3.93 3.63
CA ARG A 100 -6.95 2.64 4.01
C ARG A 100 -8.01 1.62 4.40
N ILE A 101 -9.02 2.01 5.17
CA ILE A 101 -10.05 1.08 5.65
C ILE A 101 -11.07 0.73 4.55
N ASN A 102 -11.46 1.73 3.75
CA ASN A 102 -12.60 1.64 2.83
C ASN A 102 -12.21 1.57 1.34
N GLY A 103 -10.92 1.59 1.01
CA GLY A 103 -10.41 1.60 -0.37
C GLY A 103 -10.69 2.90 -1.17
N ILE A 104 -11.50 3.82 -0.63
CA ILE A 104 -11.95 5.05 -1.30
C ILE A 104 -11.77 6.26 -0.39
N ASP A 105 -11.51 7.42 -0.99
CA ASP A 105 -11.54 8.72 -0.29
C ASP A 105 -12.81 9.49 -0.67
N CYS A 106 -13.49 10.08 0.31
CA CYS A 106 -14.66 10.95 0.15
C CYS A 106 -14.40 12.11 -0.82
N SER A 107 -13.15 12.52 -1.03
CA SER A 107 -12.78 13.53 -2.05
C SER A 107 -13.19 13.13 -3.48
N ARG A 108 -13.31 11.82 -3.77
CA ARG A 108 -13.77 11.29 -5.07
C ARG A 108 -15.29 11.32 -5.23
N CYS A 109 -16.04 11.62 -4.18
CA CYS A 109 -17.50 11.70 -4.22
C CYS A 109 -17.98 13.10 -4.63
N SER A 110 -19.09 13.16 -5.37
CA SER A 110 -19.71 14.42 -5.75
C SER A 110 -20.20 15.20 -4.51
N LYS A 111 -20.42 16.51 -4.66
CA LYS A 111 -20.96 17.34 -3.56
C LYS A 111 -22.30 16.80 -3.05
N ALA A 112 -23.21 16.47 -3.97
CA ALA A 112 -24.51 15.88 -3.63
C ALA A 112 -24.41 14.55 -2.88
N GLN A 113 -23.43 13.70 -3.21
CA GLN A 113 -23.20 12.44 -2.48
C GLN A 113 -22.69 12.71 -1.06
N ARG A 114 -21.79 13.68 -0.87
CA ARG A 114 -21.28 14.05 0.45
C ARG A 114 -22.34 14.70 1.33
N GLU A 115 -23.22 15.51 0.75
CA GLU A 115 -24.39 16.09 1.45
C GLU A 115 -25.28 14.95 1.99
N LYS A 116 -25.65 13.99 1.12
CA LYS A 116 -26.41 12.80 1.54
C LYS A 116 -25.71 12.00 2.64
N CYS A 117 -24.41 11.78 2.53
CA CYS A 117 -23.66 11.10 3.58
C CYS A 117 -23.67 11.86 4.92
N LYS A 118 -23.70 13.20 4.88
CA LYS A 118 -23.81 14.05 6.07
C LYS A 118 -25.21 13.98 6.68
N ASP A 119 -26.25 14.11 5.87
CA ASP A 119 -27.64 14.12 6.30
C ASP A 119 -28.06 12.76 6.89
N TRP A 120 -27.58 11.67 6.29
CA TRP A 120 -27.94 10.29 6.66
C TRP A 120 -26.86 9.58 7.50
N PHE A 121 -25.79 10.30 7.89
CA PHE A 121 -24.66 9.77 8.65
C PHE A 121 -24.06 8.46 8.07
N LEU A 122 -23.86 8.40 6.76
CA LEU A 122 -23.34 7.21 6.05
C LEU A 122 -21.80 7.08 6.07
N TYR A 123 -21.12 7.81 6.96
CA TYR A 123 -19.65 7.76 7.05
C TYR A 123 -19.12 6.43 7.61
N PRO A 124 -19.73 5.82 8.65
CA PRO A 124 -19.28 4.52 9.15
C PRO A 124 -19.48 3.40 8.11
N ASP A 125 -20.60 3.43 7.38
CA ASP A 125 -20.98 2.43 6.40
C ASP A 125 -21.17 3.08 5.01
N CYS A 126 -20.04 3.45 4.41
CA CYS A 126 -20.06 4.05 3.09
C CYS A 126 -20.50 3.02 2.04
N PRO A 127 -21.53 3.31 1.22
CA PRO A 127 -22.05 2.35 0.23
C PRO A 127 -21.09 2.10 -0.95
N LYS A 128 -20.06 2.94 -1.10
CA LYS A 128 -19.01 2.79 -2.12
C LYS A 128 -17.72 2.20 -1.56
N ALA A 129 -17.65 1.94 -0.25
CA ALA A 129 -16.46 1.40 0.36
C ALA A 129 -16.24 -0.04 -0.08
N VAL A 130 -15.00 -0.35 -0.46
CA VAL A 130 -14.49 -1.71 -0.49
C VAL A 130 -13.71 -1.87 0.80
N LYS A 131 -14.36 -2.44 1.83
CA LYS A 131 -13.74 -2.62 3.14
C LYS A 131 -12.58 -3.61 3.01
N LEU A 132 -11.41 -3.24 3.53
CA LEU A 132 -10.32 -4.18 3.66
C LEU A 132 -10.61 -5.12 4.83
N GLU A 133 -10.52 -6.41 4.56
CA GLU A 133 -10.63 -7.47 5.55
C GLU A 133 -9.25 -7.94 6.00
N ARG A 134 -9.17 -8.53 7.20
CA ARG A 134 -7.92 -9.13 7.69
C ARG A 134 -7.79 -10.54 7.10
N LEU A 135 -6.64 -10.83 6.52
CA LEU A 135 -6.31 -12.15 5.99
C LEU A 135 -6.24 -13.24 7.07
N ASP A 136 -5.93 -12.87 8.31
CA ASP A 136 -5.90 -13.77 9.47
C ASP A 136 -7.28 -13.93 10.13
N ARG A 137 -8.34 -13.38 9.53
CA ARG A 137 -9.70 -13.54 10.04
C ARG A 137 -10.10 -15.00 9.95
N VAL A 138 -10.50 -15.58 11.07
CA VAL A 138 -11.03 -16.94 11.15
C VAL A 138 -12.46 -16.97 10.60
N ILE A 139 -12.73 -17.99 9.78
CA ILE A 139 -14.02 -18.28 9.17
C ILE A 139 -14.43 -19.69 9.59
N ASP A 140 -15.67 -19.81 10.05
CA ASP A 140 -16.30 -21.09 10.40
C ASP A 140 -16.88 -21.72 9.13
N ASP A 141 -16.53 -22.98 8.88
CA ASP A 141 -17.03 -23.77 7.74
C ASP A 141 -18.47 -24.29 7.96
N GLY A 142 -19.06 -24.03 9.13
CA GLY A 142 -20.39 -24.50 9.53
C GLY A 142 -20.43 -25.96 9.99
N ASN A 143 -19.30 -26.67 9.92
CA ASN A 143 -19.10 -28.03 10.43
C ASN A 143 -18.22 -28.06 11.69
N GLY A 144 -17.89 -26.88 12.24
CA GLY A 144 -17.10 -26.72 13.46
C GLY A 144 -15.60 -26.68 13.23
N ASN A 145 -15.13 -26.53 11.98
CA ASN A 145 -13.72 -26.25 11.72
C ASN A 145 -13.52 -24.76 11.43
N GLU A 146 -12.43 -24.23 11.95
CA GLU A 146 -12.02 -22.85 11.81
C GLU A 146 -10.86 -22.77 10.81
N THR A 147 -10.99 -21.93 9.78
CA THR A 147 -9.95 -21.72 8.76
C THR A 147 -9.71 -20.23 8.57
N ALA A 148 -8.45 -19.82 8.39
CA ALA A 148 -8.13 -18.42 8.16
C ALA A 148 -8.49 -18.01 6.71
N LEU A 149 -8.95 -16.77 6.52
CA LEU A 149 -9.39 -16.26 5.21
C LEU A 149 -8.34 -16.42 4.12
N HIS A 150 -7.04 -16.25 4.42
CA HIS A 150 -5.98 -16.36 3.42
C HIS A 150 -5.82 -17.76 2.83
N GLU A 151 -6.15 -18.82 3.56
CA GLU A 151 -6.06 -20.20 3.06
C GLU A 151 -7.14 -20.50 2.01
N LEU A 152 -8.20 -19.69 1.98
CA LEU A 152 -9.31 -19.81 1.04
C LEU A 152 -9.09 -19.01 -0.25
N ILE A 153 -8.07 -18.16 -0.29
CA ILE A 153 -7.75 -17.34 -1.47
C ILE A 153 -6.82 -18.14 -2.37
N ALA A 154 -7.30 -18.49 -3.56
CA ALA A 154 -6.48 -19.16 -4.57
C ALA A 154 -5.39 -18.20 -5.11
N ASP A 155 -4.20 -18.73 -5.37
CA ASP A 155 -3.15 -18.00 -6.08
C ASP A 155 -3.41 -18.10 -7.59
N ASP A 156 -4.00 -17.06 -8.17
CA ASP A 156 -4.23 -16.95 -9.62
C ASP A 156 -2.94 -16.96 -10.46
N ASN A 157 -1.77 -16.76 -9.82
CA ASN A 157 -0.46 -16.84 -10.46
C ASN A 157 0.25 -18.17 -10.18
N ALA A 158 -0.42 -19.16 -9.58
CA ALA A 158 0.16 -20.47 -9.35
C ALA A 158 0.64 -21.06 -10.69
N VAL A 159 1.87 -21.58 -10.69
CA VAL A 159 2.44 -22.23 -11.87
C VAL A 159 1.64 -23.48 -12.17
N ASP A 160 0.97 -23.50 -13.33
CA ASP A 160 0.35 -24.72 -13.84
C ASP A 160 1.45 -25.70 -14.27
N LEU A 161 1.81 -26.59 -13.35
CA LEU A 161 2.83 -27.61 -13.55
C LEU A 161 2.47 -28.56 -14.70
N VAL A 162 1.19 -28.83 -14.91
CA VAL A 162 0.71 -29.72 -15.98
C VAL A 162 0.91 -29.04 -17.32
N ALA A 163 0.43 -27.79 -17.47
CA ALA A 163 0.66 -27.02 -18.67
C ALA A 163 2.16 -26.82 -18.97
N MET A 164 2.98 -26.63 -17.93
CA MET A 164 4.43 -26.50 -18.10
C MET A 164 5.07 -27.82 -18.57
N LEU A 165 4.64 -28.96 -18.03
CA LEU A 165 5.11 -30.28 -18.44
C LEU A 165 4.69 -30.60 -19.89
N ASP A 166 3.43 -30.33 -20.24
CA ASP A 166 2.89 -30.52 -21.59
C ASP A 166 3.59 -29.63 -22.61
N ALA A 167 3.86 -28.38 -22.27
CA ALA A 167 4.66 -27.48 -23.11
C ALA A 167 6.08 -28.05 -23.32
N ARG A 168 6.71 -28.58 -22.27
CA ARG A 168 8.03 -29.22 -22.37
C ARG A 168 8.01 -30.45 -23.27
N PHE A 169 7.02 -31.33 -23.13
CA PHE A 169 6.88 -32.49 -24.01
C PHE A 169 6.61 -32.09 -25.46
N THR A 170 5.75 -31.10 -25.66
CA THR A 170 5.45 -30.55 -26.98
C THR A 170 6.71 -30.01 -27.65
N LEU A 171 7.53 -29.23 -26.93
CA LEU A 171 8.80 -28.70 -27.43
C LEU A 171 9.83 -29.80 -27.71
N ASN A 172 9.91 -30.83 -26.86
CA ASN A 172 10.78 -31.98 -27.07
C ASN A 172 10.39 -32.81 -28.31
N GLY A 173 9.11 -32.79 -28.71
CA GLY A 173 8.63 -33.43 -29.93
C GLY A 173 9.06 -32.73 -31.22
N TYR A 174 9.56 -31.49 -31.15
CA TYR A 174 10.00 -30.73 -32.32
C TYR A 174 11.53 -30.78 -32.53
N PRO A 175 12.00 -30.57 -33.78
CA PRO A 175 13.43 -30.46 -34.05
C PRO A 175 14.06 -29.30 -33.25
N THR A 176 15.19 -29.57 -32.60
CA THR A 176 15.91 -28.60 -31.76
C THR A 176 16.21 -27.28 -32.45
N LYS A 177 16.55 -27.32 -33.75
CA LYS A 177 16.79 -26.11 -34.56
C LYS A 177 15.53 -25.25 -34.73
N ALA A 178 14.36 -25.86 -34.93
CA ALA A 178 13.10 -25.13 -35.05
C ALA A 178 12.71 -24.46 -33.72
N VAL A 179 12.87 -25.18 -32.60
CA VAL A 179 12.61 -24.66 -31.25
C VAL A 179 13.52 -23.47 -30.92
N LYS A 180 14.84 -23.58 -31.18
CA LYS A 180 15.79 -22.47 -30.96
C LYS A 180 15.43 -21.21 -31.75
N LEU A 181 15.03 -21.35 -33.02
CA LEU A 181 14.61 -20.21 -33.84
C LEU A 181 13.28 -19.62 -33.36
N ALA A 182 12.35 -20.45 -32.90
CA ALA A 182 11.10 -19.98 -32.30
C ALA A 182 11.35 -19.17 -31.02
N TYR A 183 12.24 -19.64 -30.13
CA TYR A 183 12.66 -18.89 -28.94
C TYR A 183 13.36 -17.57 -29.29
N LYS A 184 14.26 -17.58 -30.27
CA LYS A 184 14.94 -16.37 -30.78
C LYS A 184 13.93 -15.31 -31.23
N ARG A 185 12.89 -15.74 -31.96
CA ARG A 185 11.79 -14.87 -32.41
C ARG A 185 10.89 -14.41 -31.25
N TYR A 186 10.54 -15.28 -30.32
CA TYR A 186 9.75 -14.94 -29.13
C TYR A 186 10.46 -13.89 -28.25
N ALA A 187 11.79 -14.03 -28.09
CA ALA A 187 12.63 -13.07 -27.39
C ALA A 187 12.90 -11.76 -28.18
N GLY A 188 12.31 -11.58 -29.37
CA GLY A 188 12.39 -10.35 -30.15
C GLY A 188 13.65 -10.19 -31.02
N TYR A 189 14.52 -11.20 -31.11
CA TYR A 189 15.71 -11.12 -31.96
C TYR A 189 15.38 -11.37 -33.44
N PRO A 190 15.99 -10.61 -34.38
CA PRO A 190 15.78 -10.82 -35.80
C PRO A 190 16.37 -12.16 -36.25
N LEU A 191 15.64 -12.85 -37.12
CA LEU A 191 16.09 -14.07 -37.78
C LEU A 191 16.87 -13.72 -39.05
N ASP A 192 18.01 -14.37 -39.26
CA ASP A 192 18.78 -14.25 -40.51
C ASP A 192 18.02 -14.88 -41.70
N LYS A 193 18.36 -14.51 -42.93
CA LYS A 193 17.72 -15.01 -44.15
C LYS A 193 17.73 -16.55 -44.23
N ALA A 194 18.82 -17.19 -43.82
CA ALA A 194 18.91 -18.65 -43.77
C ALA A 194 17.97 -19.26 -42.71
N GLU A 195 17.85 -18.62 -41.55
CA GLU A 195 16.96 -19.04 -40.46
C GLU A 195 15.48 -18.88 -40.84
N GLN A 196 15.13 -17.77 -41.50
CA GLN A 196 13.79 -17.50 -42.02
C GLN A 196 13.38 -18.54 -43.07
N ASN A 197 14.28 -18.88 -44.00
CA ASN A 197 14.03 -19.92 -44.99
C ASN A 197 13.75 -21.27 -44.32
N TYR A 198 14.60 -21.68 -43.37
CA TYR A 198 14.42 -22.92 -42.61
C TYR A 198 13.07 -22.95 -41.88
N PHE A 199 12.71 -21.88 -41.17
CA PHE A 199 11.45 -21.78 -40.43
C PHE A 199 10.22 -21.82 -41.37
N THR A 200 10.32 -21.20 -42.55
CA THR A 200 9.26 -21.20 -43.57
C THR A 200 9.05 -22.58 -44.16
N HIS A 201 10.12 -23.31 -44.48
CA HIS A 201 10.03 -24.70 -44.94
C HIS A 201 9.45 -25.62 -43.87
N PHE A 202 9.89 -25.47 -42.61
CA PHE A 202 9.36 -26.23 -41.49
C PHE A 202 7.86 -25.99 -41.32
N ARG A 203 7.40 -24.74 -41.34
CA ARG A 203 5.98 -24.38 -41.24
C ARG A 203 5.14 -24.96 -42.37
N LYS A 204 5.62 -24.91 -43.62
CA LYS A 204 4.93 -25.51 -44.78
C LYS A 204 4.78 -27.03 -44.65
N ARG A 205 5.77 -27.70 -44.06
CA ARG A 205 5.74 -29.16 -43.85
C ARG A 205 4.79 -29.59 -42.73
N THR A 206 4.66 -28.80 -41.67
CA THR A 206 3.82 -29.12 -40.51
C THR A 206 2.37 -28.63 -40.66
N GLN A 207 2.10 -27.72 -41.59
CA GLN A 207 0.76 -27.22 -41.88
C GLN A 207 -0.11 -28.37 -42.43
N LYS A 208 -1.06 -28.85 -41.62
CA LYS A 208 -2.11 -29.75 -42.09
C LYS A 208 -2.98 -28.99 -43.11
N ARG A 209 -3.34 -29.63 -44.23
CA ARG A 209 -4.39 -29.09 -45.11
C ARG A 209 -5.68 -29.05 -44.29
N LEU A 210 -6.29 -27.87 -44.21
CA LEU A 210 -7.65 -27.75 -43.73
C LEU A 210 -8.52 -28.54 -44.72
N VAL A 211 -9.19 -29.59 -44.23
CA VAL A 211 -10.26 -30.29 -44.92
C VAL A 211 -11.56 -29.65 -44.49
#